data_AF-A0AAD4UWW2-F1
#
_entry.id   AF-A0AAD4UWW2-F1
#
_cell.length_a   1.000
_cell.length_b   1.000
_cell.length_c   1.000
_cell.angle_alpha   90.00
_cell.angle_beta   90.00
_cell.angle_gamma   90.00
#
_symmetry.space_group_name_H-M   'P 1'
#
loop_
_entity.id
_entity.type
_entity.pdbx_description
1 polymer ?
#
loop_
_entity_poly.entity_id
_entity_poly.type
_entity_poly.pdbx_seq_one_letter_code
_entity_poly.pdbx_strand_id
1 'polypeptide(L)'
;MISRRKLASKKRCSVLCPVIEDELKNLAAKGCHWRICHVSESIFEVHTDLSVMVNLDERFCSCYQWQLLGFSCQHAIQVIQHSGLCLYNFVDEYYKADFYRATYATPIFPIPDIEKPPPGDVFLLPSLTRKRTCKAPI
;
A
#
# COMPACT_ATOMS: atom_id res chain seq x y z
N MET A 1 -19.94 20.58 7.46
CA MET A 1 -18.56 20.98 7.15
C MET A 1 -17.84 19.79 6.50
N ILE A 2 -17.30 19.93 5.28
CA ILE A 2 -16.59 18.82 4.58
C ILE A 2 -15.12 18.89 4.96
N SER A 3 -14.55 17.78 5.44
CA SER A 3 -13.12 17.72 5.82
C SER A 3 -12.21 17.85 4.60
N ARG A 4 -11.00 18.42 4.78
CA ARG A 4 -9.97 18.49 3.71
C ARG A 4 -9.71 17.11 3.09
N ARG A 5 -9.71 16.06 3.91
CA ARG A 5 -9.51 14.67 3.48
C ARG A 5 -10.65 14.15 2.60
N LYS A 6 -11.92 14.48 2.92
CA LYS A 6 -13.09 14.13 2.08
C LYS A 6 -13.11 14.90 0.76
N LEU A 7 -12.63 16.14 0.74
CA LEU A 7 -12.45 16.90 -0.51
C LEU A 7 -11.33 16.31 -1.38
N ALA A 8 -10.17 15.99 -0.79
CA ALA A 8 -9.05 15.36 -1.47
C ALA A 8 -9.43 13.97 -2.03
N SER A 9 -10.23 13.21 -1.28
CA SER A 9 -10.79 11.93 -1.67
C SER A 9 -11.62 12.01 -2.95
N LYS A 10 -12.51 13.01 -3.08
CA LYS A 10 -13.35 13.23 -4.27
C LYS A 10 -12.57 13.64 -5.52
N LYS A 11 -11.41 14.29 -5.36
CA LYS A 11 -10.57 14.74 -6.49
C LYS A 11 -9.68 13.64 -7.07
N ARG A 12 -9.58 12.46 -6.44
CA ARG A 12 -8.71 11.38 -6.92
C ARG A 12 -9.43 10.52 -7.97
N CYS A 13 -8.95 10.62 -9.21
CA CYS A 13 -9.43 9.83 -10.35
C CYS A 13 -8.52 8.65 -10.72
N SER A 14 -7.31 8.54 -10.13
CA SER A 14 -6.40 7.42 -10.40
C SER A 14 -6.67 6.21 -9.51
N VAL A 15 -6.18 5.04 -9.93
CA VAL A 15 -6.38 3.75 -9.24
C VAL A 15 -5.74 3.76 -7.84
N LEU A 16 -4.59 4.42 -7.70
CA LEU A 16 -3.83 4.48 -6.46
C LEU A 16 -3.82 5.88 -5.84
N CYS A 17 -3.41 5.96 -4.58
CA CYS A 17 -3.08 7.24 -3.97
C CYS A 17 -1.85 7.88 -4.66
N PRO A 18 -1.84 9.20 -4.93
CA PRO A 18 -0.81 9.87 -5.72
C PRO A 18 0.62 9.64 -5.23
N VAL A 19 0.83 9.57 -3.91
CA VAL A 19 2.16 9.34 -3.31
C VAL A 19 2.71 7.97 -3.70
N ILE A 20 1.87 6.94 -3.67
CA ILE A 20 2.27 5.58 -4.03
C ILE A 20 2.43 5.45 -5.53
N GLU A 21 1.57 6.10 -6.30
CA GLU A 21 1.66 6.10 -7.75
C GLU A 21 2.95 6.76 -8.26
N ASP A 22 3.38 7.86 -7.64
CA ASP A 22 4.67 8.50 -7.93
C ASP A 22 5.84 7.60 -7.51
N GLU A 23 5.77 7.00 -6.32
CA GLU A 23 6.82 6.09 -5.84
C GLU A 23 6.99 4.87 -6.75
N LEU A 24 5.91 4.25 -7.20
CA LEU A 24 5.98 3.11 -8.14
C LEU A 24 6.64 3.51 -9.47
N LYS A 25 6.39 4.72 -9.98
CA LYS A 25 7.06 5.23 -11.19
C LYS A 25 8.55 5.45 -10.95
N ASN A 26 8.91 6.01 -9.81
CA ASN A 26 10.31 6.24 -9.43
C ASN A 26 11.07 4.92 -9.27
N LEU A 27 10.44 3.90 -8.68
CA LEU A 27 11.03 2.58 -8.51
C LEU A 27 11.16 1.83 -9.85
N ALA A 28 10.18 1.94 -10.75
CA ALA A 28 10.24 1.35 -12.09
C ALA A 28 11.44 1.83 -12.92
N ALA A 29 11.86 3.09 -12.72
CA ALA A 29 12.99 3.66 -13.44
C ALA A 29 14.36 3.13 -12.97
N LYS A 30 14.47 2.61 -11.74
CA LYS A 30 15.76 2.27 -11.11
C LYS A 30 16.33 0.91 -11.51
N GLY A 31 15.52 0.01 -12.08
CA GLY A 31 15.92 -1.38 -12.36
C GLY A 31 15.88 -1.78 -13.83
N CYS A 32 15.77 -0.83 -14.76
CA CYS A 32 15.49 -1.14 -16.17
C CYS A 32 16.59 -1.94 -16.90
N HIS A 33 17.80 -1.98 -16.33
CA HIS A 33 18.97 -2.64 -16.91
C HIS A 33 19.29 -4.00 -16.26
N TRP A 34 18.50 -4.47 -15.30
CA TRP A 34 18.75 -5.74 -14.63
C TRP A 34 18.32 -6.93 -15.49
N ARG A 35 19.06 -8.02 -15.39
CA ARG A 35 18.70 -9.29 -16.03
C ARG A 35 17.73 -10.04 -15.15
N ILE A 36 16.66 -10.54 -15.74
CA ILE A 36 15.64 -11.36 -15.07
C ILE A 36 15.73 -12.78 -15.65
N CYS A 37 15.86 -13.77 -14.77
CA CYS A 37 15.87 -15.18 -15.10
C CYS A 37 14.58 -15.82 -14.57
N HIS A 38 13.90 -16.58 -15.42
CA HIS A 38 12.71 -17.33 -15.05
C HIS A 38 13.13 -18.66 -14.41
N VAL A 39 12.69 -18.92 -13.17
CA VAL A 39 13.01 -20.15 -12.43
C VAL A 39 11.81 -21.12 -12.50
N SER A 40 10.60 -20.61 -12.33
CA SER A 40 9.34 -21.32 -12.49
C SER A 40 8.23 -20.33 -12.87
N GLU A 41 7.01 -20.80 -13.13
CA GLU A 41 5.87 -19.98 -13.59
C GLU A 41 5.76 -18.62 -12.89
N SER A 42 5.82 -18.60 -11.55
CA SER A 42 5.71 -17.40 -10.74
C SER A 42 7.00 -16.98 -10.00
N ILE A 43 8.09 -17.73 -10.15
CA ILE A 43 9.36 -17.47 -9.46
C ILE A 43 10.43 -16.99 -10.44
N PHE A 44 11.07 -15.88 -10.07
CA PHE A 44 12.07 -15.18 -10.86
C PHE A 44 13.30 -14.87 -10.02
N GLU A 45 14.46 -14.91 -10.66
CA GLU A 45 15.71 -14.40 -10.11
C GLU A 45 16.09 -13.11 -10.85
N VAL A 46 16.27 -12.03 -10.08
CA VAL A 46 16.69 -10.72 -10.59
C VAL A 46 18.17 -10.55 -10.26
N HIS A 47 18.99 -10.46 -11.30
CA HIS A 47 20.43 -10.26 -11.17
C HIS A 47 20.73 -8.78 -10.99
N THR A 48 20.98 -8.39 -9.74
CA THR A 48 21.52 -7.07 -9.34
C THR A 48 22.95 -7.25 -8.80
N ASP A 49 23.42 -6.37 -7.90
CA ASP A 49 24.68 -6.60 -7.17
C ASP A 49 24.63 -7.87 -6.32
N LEU A 50 23.45 -8.19 -5.79
CA LEU A 50 23.12 -9.46 -5.16
C LEU A 50 21.90 -10.05 -5.87
N SER A 51 21.91 -11.34 -6.18
CA SER A 51 20.74 -12.00 -6.74
C SER A 51 19.56 -11.91 -5.79
N VAL A 52 18.40 -11.45 -6.30
CA VAL A 52 17.17 -11.31 -5.54
C VAL A 52 16.12 -12.25 -6.13
N MET A 53 15.46 -13.03 -5.26
CA MET A 53 14.36 -13.90 -5.66
C MET A 53 13.03 -13.15 -5.52
N VAL A 54 12.17 -13.26 -6.52
CA VAL A 54 10.81 -12.71 -6.53
C VAL A 54 9.84 -13.84 -6.82
N ASN A 55 8.78 -13.96 -6.00
CA ASN A 55 7.65 -14.85 -6.25
C ASN A 55 6.38 -14.01 -6.37
N LEU A 56 5.75 -14.04 -7.55
CA LEU A 56 4.57 -13.22 -7.84
C LEU A 56 3.30 -13.72 -7.16
N ASP A 57 3.13 -15.04 -7.00
CA ASP A 57 1.93 -15.64 -6.40
C ASP A 57 1.87 -15.34 -4.89
N GLU A 58 3.01 -15.51 -4.23
CA GLU A 58 3.15 -15.23 -2.80
C GLU A 58 3.34 -13.74 -2.50
N ARG A 59 3.42 -12.89 -3.54
CA ARG A 59 3.78 -11.47 -3.43
C ARG A 59 5.06 -11.29 -2.62
N PHE A 60 6.05 -12.12 -2.90
CA PHE A 60 7.28 -12.25 -2.15
C PHE A 60 8.49 -11.68 -2.90
N CYS A 61 9.39 -11.03 -2.17
CA CYS A 61 10.69 -10.63 -2.67
C CYS A 61 11.73 -10.79 -1.57
N SER A 62 12.87 -11.42 -1.86
CA SER A 62 13.92 -11.67 -0.87
C SER A 62 14.59 -10.41 -0.33
N CYS A 63 14.34 -9.23 -0.92
CA CYS A 63 14.72 -7.94 -0.36
C CYS A 63 13.80 -7.45 0.79
N TYR A 64 12.71 -8.16 1.09
CA TYR A 64 11.72 -7.88 2.13
C TYR A 64 10.94 -6.56 2.04
N GLN A 65 11.30 -5.66 1.13
CA GLN A 65 10.61 -4.37 0.99
C GLN A 65 9.14 -4.55 0.61
N TRP A 66 8.81 -5.55 -0.21
CA TRP A 66 7.41 -5.81 -0.57
C TRP A 66 6.58 -6.22 0.65
N GLN A 67 7.14 -7.07 1.53
CA GLN A 67 6.47 -7.56 2.74
C GLN A 67 6.28 -6.45 3.76
N LEU A 68 7.24 -5.52 3.83
CA LEU A 68 7.20 -4.40 4.77
C LEU A 68 6.26 -3.29 4.32
N LEU A 69 6.24 -2.99 3.02
CA LEU A 69 5.52 -1.84 2.48
C LEU A 69 4.12 -2.19 1.98
N GLY A 70 3.80 -3.45 1.70
CA GLY A 70 2.50 -3.83 1.13
C GLY A 70 2.31 -3.44 -0.34
N PHE A 71 3.39 -3.08 -1.03
CA PHE A 71 3.40 -2.87 -2.48
C PHE A 71 4.74 -3.33 -3.07
N SER A 72 4.72 -3.64 -4.37
CA SER A 72 5.87 -4.18 -5.11
C SER A 72 7.12 -3.29 -4.96
N CYS A 73 8.23 -3.89 -4.51
CA CYS A 73 9.54 -3.23 -4.50
C CYS A 73 10.11 -3.10 -5.93
N GLN A 74 11.25 -2.41 -6.08
CA GLN A 74 11.91 -2.25 -7.38
C GLN A 74 12.13 -3.57 -8.13
N HIS A 75 12.59 -4.63 -7.47
CA HIS A 75 12.83 -5.94 -8.11
C HIS A 75 11.52 -6.56 -8.61
N ALA A 76 10.48 -6.52 -7.78
CA ALA A 76 9.16 -7.03 -8.12
C ALA A 76 8.53 -6.25 -9.27
N ILE A 77 8.68 -4.92 -9.30
CA ILE A 77 8.19 -4.08 -10.39
C ILE A 77 8.80 -4.54 -11.72
N GLN A 78 10.11 -4.81 -11.77
CA GLN A 78 10.75 -5.23 -13.01
C GLN A 78 10.28 -6.60 -13.46
N VAL A 79 10.08 -7.53 -12.53
CA VAL A 79 9.53 -8.87 -12.82
C VAL A 79 8.09 -8.79 -13.34
N ILE A 80 7.25 -7.95 -12.73
CA ILE A 80 5.86 -7.74 -13.14
C ILE A 80 5.81 -7.15 -14.56
N GLN A 81 6.64 -6.13 -14.83
CA GLN A 81 6.73 -5.51 -16.15
C GLN A 81 7.25 -6.50 -17.20
N HIS A 82 8.29 -7.27 -16.87
CA HIS A 82 8.84 -8.32 -17.73
C HIS A 82 7.81 -9.41 -18.05
N SER A 83 6.90 -9.69 -17.12
CA SER A 83 5.81 -10.66 -17.29
C SER A 83 4.58 -10.06 -18.01
N GLY A 84 4.60 -8.78 -18.37
CA GLY A 84 3.47 -8.10 -19.01
C GLY A 84 2.24 -7.94 -18.10
N LEU A 85 2.41 -8.06 -16.78
CA LEU A 85 1.32 -8.02 -15.81
C LEU A 85 1.01 -6.59 -15.35
N CYS A 86 -0.22 -6.37 -14.91
CA CYS A 86 -0.63 -5.07 -14.40
C CYS A 86 -0.09 -4.85 -12.97
N LEU A 87 0.74 -3.82 -12.80
CA LEU A 87 1.37 -3.48 -11.51
C LEU A 87 0.35 -3.23 -10.38
N TYR A 88 -0.81 -2.65 -10.73
CA TYR A 88 -1.86 -2.33 -9.76
C TYR A 88 -2.47 -3.56 -9.06
N ASN A 89 -2.29 -4.76 -9.62
CA ASN A 89 -2.74 -6.02 -9.01
C ASN A 89 -1.85 -6.45 -7.83
N PHE A 90 -0.63 -5.94 -7.76
CA PHE A 90 0.40 -6.29 -6.78
C PHE A 90 0.57 -5.24 -5.68
N VAL A 91 -0.41 -4.35 -5.55
CA VAL A 91 -0.48 -3.30 -4.53
C VAL A 91 -1.63 -3.61 -3.58
N ASP A 92 -1.38 -3.51 -2.28
CA ASP A 92 -2.41 -3.72 -1.26
C ASP A 92 -3.56 -2.73 -1.39
N GLU A 93 -4.76 -3.20 -1.03
CA GLU A 93 -5.98 -2.40 -1.14
C GLU A 93 -5.94 -1.09 -0.35
N TYR A 94 -5.19 -1.05 0.76
CA TYR A 94 -5.00 0.13 1.60
C TYR A 94 -4.49 1.35 0.82
N TYR A 95 -3.76 1.13 -0.28
CA TYR A 95 -3.19 2.19 -1.12
C TYR A 95 -4.08 2.57 -2.30
N LYS A 96 -5.15 1.81 -2.57
CA LYS A 96 -6.10 2.11 -3.64
C LYS A 96 -6.95 3.32 -3.28
N ALA A 97 -7.24 4.16 -4.28
CA ALA A 97 -8.04 5.35 -4.08
C ALA A 97 -9.43 5.00 -3.51
N ASP A 98 -10.01 3.88 -3.94
CA ASP A 98 -11.33 3.40 -3.52
C ASP A 98 -11.38 3.13 -2.01
N PHE A 99 -10.36 2.47 -1.46
CA PHE A 99 -10.25 2.24 -0.03
C PHE A 99 -10.11 3.55 0.75
N TYR A 100 -9.33 4.50 0.22
CA TYR A 100 -9.24 5.85 0.79
C TYR A 100 -10.59 6.57 0.77
N ARG A 101 -11.37 6.45 -0.32
CA ARG A 101 -12.71 7.04 -0.42
C ARG A 101 -13.68 6.43 0.59
N ALA A 102 -13.67 5.10 0.74
CA ALA A 102 -14.47 4.41 1.74
C ALA A 102 -14.10 4.84 3.16
N THR A 103 -12.80 4.94 3.47
CA THR A 103 -12.29 5.33 4.79
C THR A 103 -12.74 6.74 5.20
N TYR A 104 -12.81 7.68 4.26
CA TYR A 104 -13.21 9.08 4.52
C TYR A 104 -14.64 9.42 4.06
N ALA A 105 -15.46 8.41 3.79
CA ALA A 105 -16.86 8.60 3.42
C ALA A 105 -17.64 9.24 4.59
N THR A 106 -17.36 8.80 5.81
CA THR A 106 -17.92 9.35 7.04
C THR A 106 -17.11 10.55 7.52
N PRO A 107 -17.75 11.59 8.07
CA PRO A 107 -17.04 12.71 8.67
C PRO A 107 -16.31 12.26 9.94
N ILE A 108 -14.99 12.54 10.00
CA ILE A 108 -14.23 12.45 11.24
C ILE A 108 -14.47 13.77 11.99
N PHE A 109 -15.12 13.67 13.14
CA PHE A 109 -15.36 14.82 14.00
C PHE A 109 -14.09 15.16 14.79
N PRO A 110 -13.73 16.45 14.91
CA PRO A 110 -12.65 16.84 15.79
C PRO A 110 -13.02 16.48 17.23
N ILE A 111 -12.02 16.07 18.01
CA ILE A 111 -12.20 15.93 19.46
C ILE A 111 -12.41 17.34 20.00
N PRO A 112 -13.52 17.60 20.72
CA PRO A 112 -13.79 18.90 21.29
C PRO A 112 -12.72 19.26 22.32
N ASP A 113 -12.40 20.54 22.39
CA ASP A 113 -11.44 21.04 23.37
C ASP A 113 -12.05 21.04 24.77
N ILE A 114 -11.23 20.92 25.80
CA ILE A 114 -11.67 20.87 27.20
C ILE A 114 -12.43 22.15 27.56
N GLU A 115 -12.00 23.29 27.03
CA GLU A 115 -12.64 24.60 27.28
C GLU A 115 -13.98 24.77 26.56
N LYS A 116 -14.27 23.94 25.55
CA LYS A 116 -15.50 24.04 24.77
C LYS A 116 -16.09 22.64 24.52
N PRO A 117 -16.67 22.02 25.56
CA PRO A 117 -17.26 20.71 25.45
C PRO A 117 -18.39 20.73 24.40
N PRO A 118 -18.63 19.59 23.73
CA PRO A 118 -19.70 19.49 22.76
C PRO A 118 -21.05 19.68 23.48
N PRO A 119 -22.06 20.26 22.83
CA PRO A 119 -23.39 20.34 23.42
C PRO A 119 -23.96 18.92 23.60
N GLY A 120 -24.12 18.50 24.86
CA GLY A 120 -24.63 17.18 25.27
C GLY A 120 -23.55 16.26 25.85
N ASP A 121 -23.98 15.20 26.55
CA ASP A 121 -23.09 14.17 27.10
C ASP A 121 -22.55 13.26 25.98
N VAL A 122 -21.54 13.73 25.26
CA VAL A 122 -20.82 12.89 24.28
C VAL A 122 -19.84 12.01 25.03
N PHE A 123 -20.23 10.76 25.30
CA PHE A 123 -19.34 9.75 25.87
C PHE A 123 -18.30 9.33 24.82
N LEU A 124 -17.09 9.87 24.91
CA LEU A 124 -15.97 9.46 24.06
C LEU A 124 -15.52 8.06 24.48
N LEU A 125 -16.00 7.05 23.74
CA LEU A 125 -15.49 5.70 23.90
C LEU A 125 -14.00 5.66 23.51
N PRO A 126 -13.15 4.92 24.24
CA PRO A 126 -11.80 4.64 23.80
C PRO A 126 -11.82 4.10 22.37
N SER A 127 -10.82 4.49 21.57
CA SER A 127 -10.68 3.97 20.21
C SER A 127 -10.71 2.44 20.24
N LEU A 128 -11.58 1.83 19.42
CA LEU A 128 -11.61 0.38 19.25
C LEU A 128 -10.25 -0.08 18.71
N THR A 129 -9.41 -0.60 19.61
CA THR A 129 -8.10 -1.12 19.24
C THR A 129 -8.28 -2.57 18.82
N ARG A 130 -8.06 -2.84 17.52
CA ARG A 130 -7.89 -4.23 17.05
C ARG A 130 -6.60 -4.76 17.66
N LYS A 131 -6.70 -5.59 18.70
CA LYS A 131 -5.53 -6.34 19.20
C LYS A 131 -4.94 -7.09 18.00
N ARG A 132 -3.64 -6.87 17.71
CA ARG A 132 -2.94 -7.71 16.75
C ARG A 132 -3.04 -9.13 17.31
N THR A 133 -3.71 -10.02 16.58
CA THR A 133 -3.62 -11.44 16.89
C THR A 133 -2.19 -11.85 16.59
N CYS A 134 -1.35 -11.88 17.62
CA CYS A 134 -0.10 -12.60 17.56
C CYS A 134 -0.48 -14.06 17.37
N LYS A 135 -0.47 -14.55 16.12
CA LYS A 135 -0.41 -16.00 15.91
C LYS A 135 0.96 -16.40 16.43
N ALA A 136 0.99 -17.29 17.42
CA ALA A 136 2.23 -17.89 17.89
C ALA A 136 2.94 -18.54 16.67
N PRO A 137 4.27 -18.44 16.57
CA PRO A 137 5.01 -19.31 15.66
C PRO A 137 4.71 -20.77 16.02
N ILE A 138 4.47 -21.60 15.01
CA ILE A 138 4.36 -23.06 15.16
C ILE A 138 5.74 -23.61 15.53
#